data_AF-A0A538C8Y3-F1
#
_entry.id   AF-A0A538C8Y3-F1
#
_cell.length_a   1.000
_cell.length_b   1.000
_cell.length_c   1.000
_cell.angle_alpha   90.00
_cell.angle_beta   90.00
_cell.angle_gamma   90.00
#
_symmetry.space_group_name_H-M   'P 1'
#
loop_
_entity.id
_entity.type
_entity.pdbx_description
1 polymer ?
#
loop_
_entity_poly.entity_id
_entity_poly.type
_entity_poly.pdbx_seq_one_letter_code
_entity_poly.pdbx_strand_id
1 'polypeptide(L)'
;MWSWFTFFLLLHILTAVAAFGPTYAFPVIAKFAKRDPKNAHLATEIIHTIHTRVTIPSAVVMPFLGLALIYLGHFDLWKSEWLIIGIVLYIVAFFYSVLVLRKDEIAMLRMLERMPAPTGGAPVAGAGGPPPELLALGRRLDLGGMLVTVLLTAIIVLMVWRPGSCQGVC
;
A
#
# COMPACT_ATOMS: atom_id res chain seq x y z
N MET A 1 -4.57 -27.92 -20.11
CA MET A 1 -5.46 -28.46 -19.07
C MET A 1 -5.40 -27.53 -17.88
N TRP A 2 -6.54 -27.02 -17.41
CA TRP A 2 -6.61 -26.07 -16.30
C TRP A 2 -6.54 -26.85 -14.98
N SER A 3 -5.62 -26.51 -14.07
CA SER A 3 -5.51 -27.15 -12.75
C SER A 3 -6.03 -26.20 -11.67
N TRP A 4 -6.49 -26.77 -10.55
CA TRP A 4 -6.89 -25.99 -9.37
C TRP A 4 -5.75 -25.07 -8.90
N PHE A 5 -4.50 -25.54 -9.00
CA PHE A 5 -3.33 -24.71 -8.70
C PHE A 5 -3.27 -23.47 -9.60
N THR A 6 -3.41 -23.61 -10.92
CA THR A 6 -3.40 -22.48 -11.86
C THR A 6 -4.54 -21.49 -11.57
N PHE A 7 -5.72 -21.98 -11.16
CA PHE A 7 -6.83 -21.12 -10.76
C PHE A 7 -6.50 -20.23 -9.56
N PHE A 8 -6.03 -20.83 -8.46
CA PHE A 8 -5.65 -20.07 -7.26
C PHE A 8 -4.45 -19.17 -7.53
N LEU A 9 -3.54 -19.56 -8.42
CA LEU A 9 -2.39 -18.75 -8.81
C LEU A 9 -2.83 -17.47 -9.51
N LEU A 10 -3.74 -17.60 -10.48
CA LEU A 10 -4.32 -16.44 -11.16
C LEU A 10 -5.05 -15.52 -10.16
N LEU A 11 -5.86 -16.09 -9.27
CA LEU A 11 -6.59 -15.30 -8.27
C LEU A 11 -5.64 -14.59 -7.29
N HIS A 12 -4.55 -15.25 -6.88
CA HIS A 12 -3.51 -14.68 -6.04
C HIS A 12 -2.83 -13.50 -6.75
N ILE A 13 -2.40 -13.68 -8.00
CA ILE A 13 -1.75 -12.61 -8.78
C ILE A 13 -2.70 -11.43 -8.98
N LEU A 14 -3.96 -11.65 -9.36
CA LEU A 14 -4.95 -10.58 -9.52
C LEU A 14 -5.19 -9.82 -8.21
N THR A 15 -5.27 -10.54 -7.10
CA THR A 15 -5.43 -9.94 -5.77
C THR A 15 -4.18 -9.15 -5.37
N ALA A 16 -2.98 -9.63 -5.70
CA ALA A 16 -1.72 -8.90 -5.49
C ALA A 16 -1.68 -7.60 -6.30
N VAL A 17 -2.13 -7.62 -7.56
CA VAL A 17 -2.22 -6.41 -8.39
C VAL A 17 -3.19 -5.40 -7.78
N ALA A 18 -4.37 -5.85 -7.32
CA ALA A 18 -5.36 -4.98 -6.69
C ALA A 18 -4.88 -4.39 -5.35
N ALA A 19 -4.13 -5.17 -4.56
CA ALA A 19 -3.57 -4.72 -3.28
C ALA A 19 -2.37 -3.78 -3.49
N PHE A 20 -1.40 -4.17 -4.32
CA PHE A 20 -0.11 -3.49 -4.41
C PHE A 20 -0.11 -2.36 -5.44
N GLY A 21 -0.87 -2.48 -6.53
CA GLY A 21 -0.93 -1.48 -7.61
C GLY A 21 -1.20 -0.06 -7.11
N PRO A 22 -2.27 0.18 -6.32
CA PRO A 22 -2.54 1.50 -5.77
C PRO A 22 -1.40 2.06 -4.91
N THR A 23 -0.65 1.21 -4.20
CA THR A 23 0.45 1.62 -3.32
C THR A 23 1.56 2.35 -4.10
N TYR A 24 1.81 1.96 -5.35
CA TYR A 24 2.75 2.66 -6.23
C TYR A 24 2.18 3.97 -6.81
N ALA A 25 0.86 4.09 -6.91
CA ALA A 25 0.18 5.28 -7.43
C ALA A 25 -0.03 6.36 -6.35
N PHE A 26 -0.23 5.99 -5.08
CA PHE A 26 -0.53 6.93 -4.00
C PHE A 26 0.51 8.05 -3.83
N PRO A 27 1.84 7.83 -3.91
CA PRO A 27 2.82 8.91 -3.82
C PRO A 27 2.68 9.93 -4.96
N VAL A 28 2.29 9.47 -6.16
CA VAL A 28 2.07 10.34 -7.31
C VAL A 28 0.86 11.24 -7.05
N ILE A 29 -0.25 10.66 -6.58
CA ILE A 29 -1.47 11.42 -6.23
C ILE A 29 -1.18 12.40 -5.08
N ALA A 30 -0.46 11.96 -4.04
CA ALA A 30 -0.06 12.81 -2.92
C ALA A 30 0.84 13.99 -3.35
N LYS A 31 1.72 13.78 -4.34
CA LYS A 31 2.52 14.86 -4.92
C LYS A 31 1.66 15.89 -5.66
N PHE A 32 0.61 15.46 -6.35
CA PHE A 32 -0.37 16.38 -6.94
C PHE A 32 -1.13 17.16 -5.86
N ALA A 33 -1.57 16.50 -4.79
CA ALA A 33 -2.24 17.13 -3.65
C ALA A 33 -1.39 18.26 -3.02
N LYS A 34 -0.07 18.05 -2.91
CA LYS A 34 0.86 19.06 -2.38
C LYS A 34 1.08 20.25 -3.30
N ARG A 35 0.99 20.05 -4.61
CA ARG A 35 1.17 21.12 -5.61
C ARG A 35 -0.06 22.00 -5.76
N ASP A 36 -1.24 21.40 -5.58
CA ASP A 36 -2.51 22.12 -5.66
C ASP A 36 -3.30 21.95 -4.35
N PRO A 37 -3.05 22.82 -3.36
CA PRO A 37 -3.72 22.76 -2.07
C PRO A 37 -5.25 22.86 -2.16
N LYS A 38 -5.80 23.45 -3.24
CA LYS A 38 -7.25 23.54 -3.45
C LYS A 38 -7.88 22.16 -3.64
N ASN A 39 -7.15 21.26 -4.29
CA ASN A 39 -7.60 19.90 -4.59
C ASN A 39 -7.05 18.85 -3.62
N ALA A 40 -6.33 19.27 -2.57
CA ALA A 40 -5.69 18.36 -1.61
C ALA A 40 -6.70 17.47 -0.86
N HIS A 41 -7.88 18.00 -0.53
CA HIS A 41 -8.97 17.22 0.08
C HIS A 41 -9.42 16.09 -0.85
N LEU A 42 -9.84 16.42 -2.07
CA LEU A 42 -10.30 15.45 -3.05
C LEU A 42 -9.24 14.38 -3.36
N ALA A 43 -7.98 14.79 -3.53
CA ALA A 43 -6.88 13.84 -3.79
C ALA A 43 -6.68 12.88 -2.62
N THR A 44 -6.77 13.36 -1.38
CA THR A 44 -6.66 12.51 -0.18
C THR A 44 -7.87 11.58 -0.03
N GLU A 45 -9.06 12.06 -0.36
CA GLU A 45 -10.31 11.26 -0.33
C GLU A 45 -10.29 10.13 -1.36
N ILE A 46 -9.73 10.37 -2.54
CA ILE A 46 -9.51 9.33 -3.57
C ILE A 46 -8.55 8.26 -3.02
N ILE A 47 -7.40 8.65 -2.44
CA ILE A 47 -6.45 7.71 -1.85
C ILE A 47 -7.15 6.87 -0.78
N HIS A 48 -7.89 7.51 0.13
CA HIS A 48 -8.60 6.84 1.21
C HIS A 48 -9.68 5.88 0.72
N THR A 49 -10.43 6.27 -0.30
CA THR A 49 -11.47 5.42 -0.89
C THR A 49 -10.85 4.18 -1.53
N ILE A 50 -9.78 4.34 -2.30
CA ILE A 50 -9.06 3.19 -2.90
C ILE A 50 -8.45 2.33 -1.81
N HIS A 51 -7.81 2.94 -0.81
CA HIS A 51 -7.16 2.23 0.28
C HIS A 51 -8.16 1.37 1.08
N THR A 52 -9.32 1.93 1.44
CA THR A 52 -10.33 1.25 2.26
C THR A 52 -11.20 0.26 1.49
N ARG A 53 -11.51 0.52 0.22
CA ARG A 53 -12.42 -0.34 -0.57
C ARG A 53 -11.73 -1.34 -1.46
N VAL A 54 -10.48 -1.11 -1.84
CA VAL A 54 -9.73 -1.98 -2.76
C VAL A 54 -8.51 -2.55 -2.04
N THR A 55 -7.58 -1.71 -1.62
CA THR A 55 -6.28 -2.17 -1.11
C THR A 55 -6.40 -3.02 0.15
N ILE A 56 -7.12 -2.56 1.18
CA ILE A 56 -7.26 -3.30 2.45
C ILE A 56 -8.03 -4.62 2.24
N PRO A 57 -9.20 -4.67 1.59
CA PRO A 57 -9.88 -5.94 1.34
C PRO A 57 -9.04 -6.91 0.52
N SER A 58 -8.39 -6.45 -0.55
CA SER A 58 -7.49 -7.30 -1.33
C SER A 58 -6.30 -7.78 -0.51
N ALA A 59 -5.72 -6.92 0.34
CA ALA A 59 -4.69 -7.33 1.27
C ALA A 59 -5.21 -8.41 2.23
N VAL A 60 -6.40 -8.26 2.82
CA VAL A 60 -6.98 -9.30 3.70
C VAL A 60 -7.15 -10.64 2.98
N VAL A 61 -7.55 -10.64 1.71
CA VAL A 61 -7.74 -11.89 0.92
C VAL A 61 -6.41 -12.52 0.52
N MET A 62 -5.37 -11.72 0.30
CA MET A 62 -4.03 -12.11 -0.16
C MET A 62 -3.42 -13.33 0.58
N PRO A 63 -3.32 -13.36 1.92
CA PRO A 63 -2.70 -14.46 2.64
C PRO A 63 -3.46 -15.78 2.49
N PHE A 64 -4.79 -15.74 2.39
CA PHE A 64 -5.60 -16.96 2.21
C PHE A 64 -5.31 -17.61 0.86
N LEU A 65 -5.17 -16.80 -0.20
CA LEU A 65 -4.78 -17.31 -1.52
C LEU A 65 -3.35 -17.83 -1.54
N GLY A 66 -2.43 -17.16 -0.83
CA GLY A 66 -1.06 -17.64 -0.67
C GLY A 66 -0.99 -18.99 0.05
N LEU A 67 -1.73 -19.14 1.14
CA LEU A 67 -1.84 -20.40 1.89
C LEU A 67 -2.44 -21.53 1.05
N ALA A 68 -3.48 -21.22 0.25
CA ALA A 68 -4.06 -22.19 -0.68
C ALA A 68 -3.01 -22.70 -1.68
N LEU A 69 -2.17 -21.81 -2.22
CA LEU A 69 -1.08 -22.18 -3.15
C LEU A 69 0.00 -23.01 -2.47
N ILE A 70 0.36 -22.71 -1.22
CA ILE A 70 1.32 -23.49 -0.44
C ILE A 70 0.81 -24.92 -0.27
N TYR A 71 -0.47 -25.06 0.10
CA TYR A 71 -1.12 -26.35 0.30
C TYR A 71 -1.24 -27.16 -1.01
N LEU A 72 -1.77 -26.55 -2.07
CA LEU A 72 -1.98 -27.21 -3.37
C LEU A 72 -0.66 -27.51 -4.11
N GLY A 73 0.36 -26.68 -3.93
CA GLY A 73 1.67 -26.85 -4.55
C GLY A 73 2.64 -27.73 -3.76
N HIS A 74 2.23 -28.20 -2.57
CA HIS A 74 3.07 -28.98 -1.64
C HIS A 74 4.43 -28.31 -1.35
N PHE A 75 4.43 -26.99 -1.16
CA PHE A 75 5.65 -26.24 -0.86
C PHE A 75 6.11 -26.47 0.58
N ASP A 76 7.36 -26.88 0.77
CA ASP A 76 8.00 -26.96 2.09
C ASP A 76 8.31 -25.55 2.61
N LEU A 77 7.51 -25.07 3.56
CA LEU A 77 7.69 -23.76 4.20
C LEU A 77 9.09 -23.61 4.80
N TRP A 78 9.56 -24.62 5.52
CA TRP A 78 10.82 -24.59 6.27
C TRP A 78 12.08 -24.66 5.41
N LYS A 79 11.95 -25.10 4.16
CA LYS A 79 13.08 -25.14 3.21
C LYS A 79 13.09 -23.95 2.25
N SER A 80 11.98 -23.23 2.17
CA SER A 80 11.81 -22.12 1.23
C SER A 80 12.05 -20.80 1.95
N GLU A 81 13.32 -20.41 2.08
CA GLU A 81 13.70 -19.17 2.78
C GLU A 81 12.97 -17.93 2.22
N TRP A 82 12.87 -17.83 0.89
CA TRP A 82 12.15 -16.74 0.21
C TRP A 82 10.68 -16.64 0.63
N LEU A 83 10.04 -17.77 0.90
CA LEU A 83 8.62 -17.85 1.26
C LEU A 83 8.41 -17.39 2.69
N ILE A 84 9.24 -17.84 3.63
CA ILE A 84 9.21 -17.41 5.02
C ILE A 84 9.49 -15.90 5.12
N ILE A 85 10.56 -15.43 4.48
CA ILE A 85 10.91 -14.01 4.48
C ILE A 85 9.77 -13.18 3.87
N GLY A 86 9.21 -13.63 2.75
CA GLY A 86 8.05 -12.98 2.12
C GLY A 86 6.83 -12.88 3.04
N ILE A 87 6.49 -13.95 3.76
CA ILE A 87 5.38 -13.97 4.73
C ILE A 87 5.64 -12.97 5.86
N VAL A 88 6.84 -12.97 6.45
CA VAL A 88 7.19 -12.06 7.55
C VAL A 88 7.13 -10.61 7.09
N LEU A 89 7.72 -10.28 5.94
CA LEU A 89 7.66 -8.93 5.37
C LEU A 89 6.21 -8.51 5.09
N TYR A 90 5.38 -9.43 4.58
CA TYR A 90 3.98 -9.17 4.30
C TYR A 90 3.19 -8.87 5.59
N ILE A 91 3.39 -9.66 6.65
CA ILE A 91 2.77 -9.42 7.97
C ILE A 91 3.14 -8.02 8.48
N VAL A 92 4.43 -7.67 8.45
CA VAL A 92 4.90 -6.35 8.88
C VAL A 92 4.25 -5.24 8.05
N ALA A 93 4.28 -5.35 6.72
CA ALA A 93 3.68 -4.36 5.82
C ALA A 93 2.17 -4.22 6.05
N PHE A 94 1.45 -5.33 6.19
CA PHE A 94 0.01 -5.37 6.40
C PHE A 94 -0.38 -4.68 7.72
N PHE A 95 0.20 -5.10 8.83
CA PHE A 95 -0.14 -4.53 10.14
C PHE A 95 0.29 -3.07 10.23
N TYR A 96 1.44 -2.70 9.68
CA TYR A 96 1.85 -1.30 9.62
C TYR A 96 0.85 -0.45 8.81
N SER A 97 0.41 -0.94 7.65
CA SER A 97 -0.55 -0.23 6.79
C SER A 97 -1.90 -0.05 7.48
N VAL A 98 -2.43 -1.11 8.09
CA VAL A 98 -3.77 -1.10 8.72
C VAL A 98 -3.78 -0.35 10.06
N LEU A 99 -2.73 -0.50 10.87
CA LEU A 99 -2.71 0.01 12.25
C LEU A 99 -2.04 1.37 12.39
N VAL A 100 -1.15 1.76 11.48
CA VAL A 100 -0.40 3.03 11.53
C VAL A 100 -0.85 3.92 10.38
N LEU A 101 -0.62 3.49 9.14
CA LEU A 101 -0.81 4.33 7.94
C LEU A 101 -2.27 4.79 7.78
N ARG A 102 -3.23 3.88 8.00
CA ARG A 102 -4.66 4.20 7.96
C ARG A 102 -5.07 5.24 9.02
N LYS A 103 -4.47 5.21 10.22
CA LYS A 103 -4.80 6.18 11.27
C LYS A 103 -4.33 7.59 10.88
N ASP A 104 -3.11 7.69 10.36
CA ASP A 104 -2.54 8.95 9.90
C ASP A 104 -3.32 9.52 8.70
N GLU A 105 -3.80 8.65 7.80
CA GLU A 105 -4.63 9.05 6.65
C GLU A 105 -5.98 9.63 7.09
N ILE A 106 -6.66 8.97 8.03
CA ILE A 106 -7.93 9.47 8.57
C ILE A 106 -7.71 10.80 9.31
N ALA A 107 -6.61 10.93 10.04
CA ALA A 107 -6.27 12.20 10.69
C ALA A 107 -6.05 13.33 9.66
N MET A 108 -5.44 13.02 8.51
CA MET A 108 -5.17 13.97 7.44
C MET A 108 -6.47 14.46 6.81
N LEU A 109 -7.39 13.54 6.51
CA LEU A 109 -8.72 13.88 5.98
C LEU A 109 -9.49 14.80 6.94
N ARG A 110 -9.56 14.45 8.23
CA ARG A 110 -10.27 15.28 9.23
C ARG A 110 -9.67 16.67 9.38
N MET A 111 -8.36 16.83 9.20
CA MET A 111 -7.71 18.15 9.20
C MET A 111 -8.08 18.94 7.95
N LEU A 112 -8.06 18.29 6.78
CA LEU A 112 -8.44 18.91 5.50
C LEU A 112 -9.91 19.35 5.48
N GLU A 113 -10.82 18.55 6.04
CA GLU A 113 -12.26 18.87 6.17
C GLU A 113 -12.52 20.13 7.02
N ARG A 114 -11.67 20.38 8.01
CA ARG A 114 -11.82 21.52 8.94
C ARG A 114 -11.13 22.78 8.44
N MET A 115 -10.32 22.70 7.38
CA MET A 115 -9.66 23.86 6.82
C MET A 115 -10.64 24.67 5.96
N PRO A 116 -10.65 26.01 6.08
CA PRO A 116 -11.38 26.85 5.15
C PRO A 116 -10.93 26.55 3.72
N ALA A 117 -11.87 26.41 2.79
CA ALA A 117 -11.54 26.29 1.37
C ALA A 117 -10.61 27.47 1.00
N PRO A 118 -9.52 27.25 0.22
CA PRO A 118 -8.64 28.36 -0.15
C PRO A 118 -9.44 29.39 -0.94
N THR A 119 -9.83 30.47 -0.27
CA THR A 119 -10.55 31.57 -0.88
C THR A 119 -9.64 32.13 -1.97
N GLY A 120 -10.11 32.16 -3.22
CA GLY A 120 -9.35 32.57 -4.40
C GLY A 120 -8.91 34.05 -4.42
N GLY A 121 -8.88 34.73 -3.28
CA GLY A 121 -8.27 36.04 -3.10
C GLY A 121 -6.75 35.95 -2.99
N ALA A 122 -6.08 37.03 -3.39
CA ALA A 122 -4.63 37.19 -3.28
C ALA A 122 -4.12 36.74 -1.91
N PRO A 123 -2.90 36.16 -1.83
CA PRO A 123 -2.34 35.72 -0.56
C PRO A 123 -2.32 36.90 0.40
N VAL A 124 -3.14 36.83 1.45
CA VAL A 124 -3.08 37.80 2.54
C VAL A 124 -1.66 37.68 3.09
N ALA A 125 -0.88 38.76 3.04
CA ALA A 125 0.45 38.79 3.63
C ALA A 125 0.31 38.44 5.12
N GLY A 126 0.72 37.22 5.52
CA GLY A 126 0.54 36.68 6.86
C GLY A 126 -0.42 35.50 7.00
N ALA A 127 -1.14 35.10 5.93
CA ALA A 127 -1.78 33.79 5.86
C ALA A 127 -0.68 32.73 5.71
N GLY A 128 -0.14 32.31 6.86
CA GLY A 128 0.91 31.31 6.97
C GLY A 128 0.55 30.06 6.17
N GLY A 129 1.58 29.43 5.59
CA GLY A 129 1.44 28.17 4.87
C GLY A 129 0.71 27.08 5.65
N PRO A 130 0.51 25.89 5.05
CA PRO A 130 -0.24 24.81 5.67
C PRO A 130 0.20 24.56 7.13
N PRO A 131 -0.76 24.34 8.04
CA PRO A 131 -0.47 24.25 9.47
C PRO A 131 0.64 23.21 9.74
N PRO A 132 1.53 23.46 10.71
CA PRO A 132 2.70 22.61 10.95
C PRO A 132 2.31 21.15 11.27
N GLU A 133 1.15 20.95 11.90
CA GLU A 133 0.58 19.62 12.15
C GLU A 133 0.25 18.86 10.86
N LEU A 134 -0.31 19.54 9.86
CA LEU A 134 -0.63 18.96 8.55
C LEU A 134 0.64 18.55 7.81
N LEU A 135 1.68 19.38 7.87
CA LEU A 135 2.99 19.08 7.28
C LEU A 135 3.67 17.89 7.97
N ALA A 136 3.60 17.83 9.31
CA ALA A 136 4.15 16.71 10.08
C ALA A 136 3.43 15.39 9.73
N LEU A 137 2.10 15.44 9.60
CA LEU A 137 1.30 14.28 9.22
C LEU A 137 1.57 13.84 7.77
N GLY A 138 1.69 14.80 6.85
CA GLY A 138 2.08 14.52 5.47
C GLY A 138 3.43 13.82 5.38
N ARG A 139 4.41 14.25 6.18
CA ARG A 139 5.73 13.59 6.25
C ARG A 139 5.64 12.16 6.80
N ARG A 140 4.80 11.91 7.81
CA ARG A 140 4.59 10.55 8.33
C ARG A 140 3.97 9.63 7.28
N LEU A 141 2.98 10.13 6.55
CA LEU A 141 2.36 9.41 5.44
C LEU A 141 3.34 9.15 4.28
N ASP A 142 4.19 10.12 3.95
CA ASP A 142 5.24 9.92 2.93
C ASP A 142 6.23 8.83 3.34
N LEU A 143 6.75 8.91 4.56
CA LEU A 143 7.73 7.96 5.08
C LEU A 143 7.12 6.57 5.23
N GLY A 144 5.91 6.48 5.77
CA GLY A 144 5.20 5.22 5.91
C GLY A 144 4.82 4.61 4.56
N GLY A 145 4.38 5.43 3.60
CA GLY A 145 4.10 4.99 2.24
C GLY A 145 5.35 4.49 1.52
N MET A 146 6.49 5.17 1.69
CA MET A 146 7.78 4.73 1.17
C MET A 146 8.21 3.40 1.79
N LEU A 147 8.11 3.24 3.11
CA LEU A 147 8.42 2.00 3.81
C LEU A 147 7.58 0.83 3.25
N VAL A 148 6.26 0.99 3.17
CA VAL A 148 5.37 -0.04 2.63
C VAL A 148 5.72 -0.35 1.18
N THR A 149 6.00 0.66 0.36
CA THR A 149 6.40 0.45 -1.04
C THR A 149 7.69 -0.37 -1.16
N VAL A 150 8.69 -0.09 -0.31
CA VAL A 150 9.95 -0.86 -0.28
C VAL A 150 9.69 -2.30 0.15
N LEU A 151 8.90 -2.51 1.21
CA LEU A 151 8.53 -3.85 1.69
C LEU A 151 7.80 -4.65 0.61
N LEU A 152 6.80 -4.06 -0.05
CA LEU A 152 6.07 -4.69 -1.14
C LEU A 152 6.97 -5.02 -2.33
N THR A 153 7.87 -4.10 -2.69
CA THR A 153 8.84 -4.34 -3.77
C THR A 153 9.77 -5.50 -3.42
N ALA A 154 10.27 -5.57 -2.18
CA ALA A 154 11.08 -6.70 -1.72
C ALA A 154 10.29 -8.02 -1.78
N ILE A 155 9.02 -8.03 -1.36
CA ILE A 155 8.15 -9.21 -1.45
C ILE A 155 7.99 -9.66 -2.91
N ILE A 156 7.70 -8.74 -3.83
CA ILE A 156 7.55 -9.06 -5.26
C ILE A 156 8.85 -9.66 -5.81
N VAL A 157 10.01 -9.06 -5.49
CA VAL A 157 11.31 -9.58 -5.92
C VAL A 157 11.54 -11.00 -5.39
N LEU A 158 11.24 -11.26 -4.11
CA LEU A 158 11.36 -12.60 -3.53
C LEU A 158 10.44 -13.62 -4.22
N MET A 159 9.20 -13.22 -4.54
CA MET A 159 8.21 -14.09 -5.18
C MET A 159 8.55 -14.41 -6.64
N VAL A 160 9.24 -13.50 -7.34
CA VAL A 160 9.66 -13.69 -8.73
C VAL A 160 10.98 -14.45 -8.81
N TRP A 161 11.99 -14.03 -8.05
CA TRP A 161 13.33 -14.61 -8.11
C TRP A 161 13.42 -15.95 -7.37
N ARG A 162 12.70 -16.11 -6.25
CA ARG A 162 12.63 -17.33 -5.43
C ARG A 162 14.03 -17.92 -5.12
N PRO A 163 14.91 -17.16 -4.46
CA PRO A 163 16.26 -17.63 -4.14
C PRO A 163 16.22 -18.93 -3.34
N GLY A 164 17.11 -19.87 -3.69
CA GLY A 164 17.17 -21.19 -3.07
C GLY A 164 16.15 -22.21 -3.59
N SER A 165 15.26 -21.85 -4.52
CA SER A 165 14.41 -22.81 -5.23
C SER A 165 15.08 -23.28 -6.53
N CYS A 166 15.41 -24.56 -6.65
CA CYS A 166 16.01 -25.16 -7.86
C CYS A 166 14.99 -25.31 -9.01
N GLN A 167 14.21 -24.27 -9.33
CA GLN A 167 13.16 -24.31 -10.37
C GLN A 167 13.24 -23.16 -11.38
N GLY A 168 14.33 -22.39 -11.45
CA GLY A 168 14.40 -21.29 -12.43
C GLY A 168 15.81 -20.83 -12.81
N VAL A 169 16.72 -20.67 -11.85
CA VAL A 169 18.12 -20.34 -12.12
C VAL A 169 18.95 -20.95 -10.99
N CYS A 170 19.66 -22.03 -11.31
CA CYS A 170 20.85 -22.45 -10.57
C CYS A 170 22.06 -22.07 -11.41
#